data_AF-A0A2E9Q6Z4-F1
#
_entry.id   AF-A0A2E9Q6Z4-F1
#
_cell.length_a   1.000
_cell.length_b   1.000
_cell.length_c   1.000
_cell.angle_alpha   90.00
_cell.angle_beta   90.00
_cell.angle_gamma   90.00
#
_symmetry.space_group_name_H-M   'P 1'
#
loop_
_entity.id
_entity.type
_entity.pdbx_description
1 polymer ?
#
loop_
_entity_poly.entity_id
_entity_poly.type
_entity_poly.pdbx_seq_one_letter_code
_entity_poly.pdbx_strand_id
1 'polypeptide(L)'
;MLRLAFMRVTVMGGLSLKILRTIAAGILLSAGVFAESPEADTGANPNANPSRVDSDVVRAQVQLSSKELNNHCDGEQVFRVLKFLPVTIDGQIVGLRLLQVKESSLFHDLGLRSGDLIRVRDSAGLWPTQEGHRLIPGICNESPHPLYVERGGEVYSVKVVISGAAASWPASRPAKNSQEAEPTHSADSRTITISLQMVPVSVTKTDPDSTMEPLFSPLDSADSDNPVNPKTGQPYTNRQMKQFDALRKKFPENTVIPRRLSQEEKAAKELLEARMSKIEDQLLNKTVSCEEVNEYYDYKQQFTRDRIQLIEYVLNKSDASMSEKTRLEFGEARDRNRRTLESLEAARQRFLKECITPG
;
A
#
# COMPACT_ATOMS: atom_id res chain seq x y z
N MET A 1 -59.36 -23.73 -21.32
CA MET A 1 -57.91 -23.89 -21.61
C MET A 1 -57.23 -22.52 -21.49
N LEU A 2 -56.77 -22.14 -20.30
CA LEU A 2 -56.00 -20.90 -20.08
C LEU A 2 -54.66 -21.30 -19.47
N ARG A 3 -53.57 -21.13 -20.20
CA ARG A 3 -52.20 -21.39 -19.72
C ARG A 3 -51.71 -20.17 -18.95
N LEU A 4 -51.58 -20.29 -17.63
CA LEU A 4 -50.79 -19.37 -16.80
C LEU A 4 -49.30 -19.57 -17.12
N ALA A 5 -48.64 -18.52 -17.60
CA ALA A 5 -47.20 -18.48 -17.74
C ALA A 5 -46.57 -18.15 -16.36
N PHE A 6 -45.90 -19.14 -15.77
CA PHE A 6 -45.01 -18.93 -14.62
C PHE A 6 -43.72 -18.26 -15.12
N MET A 7 -43.56 -16.97 -14.82
CA MET A 7 -42.29 -16.27 -15.02
C MET A 7 -41.37 -16.59 -13.83
N ARG A 8 -40.37 -17.44 -14.04
CA ARG A 8 -39.27 -17.65 -13.08
C ARG A 8 -38.39 -16.40 -13.08
N VAL A 9 -38.44 -15.63 -11.99
CA VAL A 9 -37.45 -14.59 -11.71
C VAL A 9 -36.24 -15.26 -11.06
N THR A 10 -35.18 -15.43 -11.82
CA THR A 10 -33.87 -15.86 -11.32
C THR A 10 -33.24 -14.70 -10.57
N VAL A 11 -33.27 -14.74 -9.24
CA VAL A 11 -32.55 -13.81 -8.38
C VAL A 11 -31.06 -14.13 -8.47
N MET A 12 -30.29 -13.32 -9.20
CA MET A 12 -28.82 -13.35 -9.18
C MET A 12 -28.32 -12.79 -7.83
N GLY A 13 -28.35 -13.62 -6.78
CA GLY A 13 -27.65 -13.38 -5.53
C GLY A 13 -26.22 -13.90 -5.62
N GLY A 14 -25.30 -13.07 -6.10
CA GLY A 14 -23.91 -13.47 -6.33
C GLY A 14 -22.93 -12.30 -6.41
N LEU A 15 -23.18 -11.21 -5.69
CA LEU A 15 -22.27 -10.07 -5.56
C LEU A 15 -22.02 -9.76 -4.08
N SER A 16 -21.42 -10.72 -3.37
CA SER A 16 -20.90 -10.50 -2.02
C SER A 16 -19.38 -10.71 -2.03
N LEU A 17 -18.67 -9.94 -1.21
CA LEU A 17 -17.21 -9.86 -1.00
C LEU A 17 -16.31 -9.07 -1.98
N LYS A 18 -16.52 -9.04 -3.30
CA LYS A 18 -15.57 -8.30 -4.18
C LYS A 18 -15.73 -6.78 -4.14
N ILE A 19 -16.94 -6.27 -3.86
CA ILE A 19 -17.24 -4.83 -3.83
C ILE A 19 -16.80 -4.14 -2.53
N LEU A 20 -16.64 -4.89 -1.42
CA LEU A 20 -16.14 -4.33 -0.15
C LEU A 20 -14.66 -3.91 -0.20
N ARG A 21 -13.87 -4.36 -1.20
CA ARG A 21 -12.43 -4.06 -1.29
C ARG A 21 -12.10 -2.68 -1.87
N THR A 22 -12.98 -2.07 -2.66
CA THR A 22 -12.64 -0.87 -3.46
C THR A 22 -12.91 0.44 -2.72
N ILE A 23 -13.56 0.38 -1.57
CA ILE A 23 -14.33 1.52 -1.06
C ILE A 23 -13.69 2.21 0.14
N ALA A 24 -12.97 1.46 0.99
CA ALA A 24 -12.24 2.03 2.12
C ALA A 24 -11.01 2.87 1.68
N ALA A 25 -10.65 2.85 0.40
CA ALA A 25 -9.50 3.57 -0.15
C ALA A 25 -9.78 5.05 -0.52
N GLY A 26 -11.04 5.42 -0.79
CA GLY A 26 -11.33 6.79 -1.28
C GLY A 26 -11.25 7.86 -0.18
N ILE A 27 -11.62 7.51 1.04
CA ILE A 27 -11.91 8.48 2.09
C ILE A 27 -10.66 8.99 2.82
N LEU A 28 -9.52 8.33 2.62
CA LEU A 28 -8.23 8.66 3.23
C LEU A 28 -7.30 9.53 2.36
N LEU A 29 -7.71 9.88 1.16
CA LEU A 29 -6.84 10.54 0.17
C LEU A 29 -6.71 12.06 0.36
N SER A 30 -7.09 12.61 1.53
CA SER A 30 -6.92 14.04 1.84
C SER A 30 -5.99 14.32 3.03
N ALA A 31 -4.84 13.63 3.06
CA ALA A 31 -3.62 14.13 3.70
C ALA A 31 -2.39 13.39 3.15
N GLY A 32 -2.14 13.52 1.84
CA GLY A 32 -0.96 12.98 1.17
C GLY A 32 -1.30 12.27 -0.13
N VAL A 33 -0.93 12.91 -1.23
CA VAL A 33 -0.92 12.46 -2.63
C VAL A 33 -0.60 10.96 -2.77
N PHE A 34 -1.31 10.22 -3.63
CA PHE A 34 -0.81 9.39 -4.76
C PHE A 34 -1.91 8.45 -5.30
N ALA A 35 -2.08 8.50 -6.63
CA ALA A 35 -2.95 7.61 -7.40
C ALA A 35 -2.15 6.37 -7.85
N GLU A 36 -2.71 5.18 -7.62
CA GLU A 36 -2.19 3.89 -8.09
C GLU A 36 -2.94 3.46 -9.35
N SER A 37 -2.19 2.98 -10.36
CA SER A 37 -2.70 2.43 -11.62
C SER A 37 -3.05 0.94 -11.47
N PRO A 38 -4.08 0.39 -12.15
CA PRO A 38 -4.37 -1.04 -12.10
C PRO A 38 -3.67 -1.76 -13.25
N GLU A 39 -2.89 -2.82 -12.97
CA GLU A 39 -2.53 -3.81 -13.99
C GLU A 39 -2.76 -5.26 -13.55
N ALA A 40 -3.27 -5.96 -14.56
CA ALA A 40 -3.37 -7.37 -14.92
C ALA A 40 -2.77 -8.48 -14.03
N ASP A 41 -3.60 -9.50 -13.92
CA ASP A 41 -3.38 -10.87 -13.46
C ASP A 41 -2.66 -11.70 -14.54
N THR A 42 -1.64 -12.51 -14.18
CA THR A 42 -1.30 -13.77 -14.87
C THR A 42 -0.28 -14.63 -14.11
N GLY A 43 -0.74 -15.81 -13.66
CA GLY A 43 -0.06 -17.11 -13.87
C GLY A 43 1.17 -17.48 -13.02
N ALA A 44 0.96 -18.18 -11.89
CA ALA A 44 2.00 -18.90 -11.16
C ALA A 44 2.24 -20.32 -11.71
N ASN A 45 3.51 -20.70 -11.87
CA ASN A 45 3.99 -22.05 -12.23
C ASN A 45 4.45 -22.80 -10.96
N PRO A 46 4.00 -24.05 -10.68
CA PRO A 46 4.35 -24.74 -9.45
C PRO A 46 5.46 -25.76 -9.69
N ASN A 47 6.72 -25.40 -9.44
CA ASN A 47 7.74 -26.39 -9.05
C ASN A 47 8.98 -25.74 -8.42
N ALA A 48 9.05 -25.73 -7.09
CA ALA A 48 10.31 -25.61 -6.37
C ALA A 48 10.17 -26.25 -4.98
N ASN A 49 10.92 -27.33 -4.79
CA ASN A 49 11.00 -28.15 -3.59
C ASN A 49 11.81 -27.41 -2.50
N PRO A 50 11.32 -27.27 -1.24
CA PRO A 50 12.02 -26.50 -0.22
C PRO A 50 12.99 -27.38 0.59
N SER A 51 14.25 -26.96 0.65
CA SER A 51 15.20 -27.46 1.65
C SER A 51 15.39 -26.41 2.76
N ARG A 52 15.21 -26.86 4.01
CA ARG A 52 15.52 -26.25 5.34
C ARG A 52 16.41 -24.99 5.29
N VAL A 53 15.89 -23.80 5.60
CA VAL A 53 15.71 -23.14 6.92
C VAL A 53 17.01 -22.95 7.70
N ASP A 54 17.68 -21.83 7.38
CA ASP A 54 18.33 -20.94 8.34
C ASP A 54 17.63 -19.58 8.12
N SER A 55 16.63 -19.30 8.95
CA SER A 55 15.53 -18.37 8.71
C SER A 55 15.90 -16.91 9.00
N ASP A 56 15.31 -15.99 8.24
CA ASP A 56 15.25 -14.53 8.41
C ASP A 56 16.24 -13.69 7.60
N VAL A 57 17.23 -14.30 6.95
CA VAL A 57 18.10 -13.58 6.01
C VAL A 57 17.62 -13.79 4.58
N VAL A 58 16.98 -12.77 4.00
CA VAL A 58 16.69 -12.77 2.55
C VAL A 58 18.00 -12.47 1.83
N ARG A 59 18.52 -13.45 1.10
CA ARG A 59 19.69 -13.31 0.24
C ARG A 59 19.24 -13.30 -1.21
N ALA A 60 19.53 -12.20 -1.91
CA ALA A 60 19.43 -12.12 -3.35
C ALA A 60 20.84 -12.01 -3.94
N GLN A 61 21.12 -12.76 -5.00
CA GLN A 61 22.42 -12.71 -5.67
C GLN A 61 22.19 -12.57 -7.17
N VAL A 62 22.84 -11.56 -7.77
CA VAL A 62 22.80 -11.31 -9.20
C VAL A 62 24.23 -11.25 -9.72
N GLN A 63 24.48 -11.97 -10.81
CA GLN A 63 25.76 -11.90 -11.53
C GLN A 63 25.58 -10.98 -12.73
N LEU A 64 26.42 -9.96 -12.83
CA LEU A 64 26.39 -8.99 -13.92
C LEU A 64 27.81 -8.74 -14.42
N SER A 65 27.95 -8.39 -15.70
CA SER A 65 29.20 -7.79 -16.17
C SER A 65 29.37 -6.39 -15.57
N SER A 66 30.61 -5.93 -15.43
CA SER A 66 30.89 -4.55 -15.00
C SER A 66 30.21 -3.49 -15.89
N LYS A 67 30.02 -3.80 -17.17
CA LYS A 67 29.34 -2.94 -18.13
C LYS A 67 27.84 -2.82 -17.83
N GLU A 68 27.17 -3.93 -17.54
CA GLU A 68 25.75 -3.95 -17.19
C GLU A 68 25.49 -3.20 -15.88
N LEU A 69 26.32 -3.44 -14.86
CA LEU A 69 26.18 -2.75 -13.58
C LEU A 69 26.39 -1.23 -13.72
N ASN A 70 27.39 -0.79 -14.50
CA ASN A 70 27.60 0.63 -14.79
C ASN A 70 26.40 1.28 -15.52
N ASN A 71 25.71 0.53 -16.38
CA ASN A 71 24.49 1.02 -17.04
C ASN A 71 23.33 1.16 -16.05
N HIS A 72 23.19 0.22 -15.11
CA HIS A 72 22.16 0.29 -14.07
C HIS A 72 22.43 1.36 -13.01
N CYS A 73 23.68 1.76 -12.85
CA CYS A 73 24.10 2.82 -11.96
C CYS A 73 24.12 4.20 -12.61
N ASP A 74 23.77 4.35 -13.88
CA ASP A 74 23.59 5.69 -14.42
C ASP A 74 22.34 6.35 -13.84
N GLY A 75 22.46 7.58 -13.34
CA GLY A 75 21.38 8.28 -12.63
C GLY A 75 20.09 8.33 -13.44
N GLU A 76 20.18 8.63 -14.74
CA GLU A 76 19.02 8.62 -15.63
C GLU A 76 18.35 7.25 -15.76
N GLN A 77 19.13 6.17 -15.78
CA GLN A 77 18.59 4.81 -15.88
C GLN A 77 17.90 4.40 -14.58
N VAL A 78 18.45 4.79 -13.43
CA VAL A 78 17.83 4.58 -12.12
C VAL A 78 16.44 5.21 -12.07
N PHE A 79 16.29 6.47 -12.51
CA PHE A 79 14.98 7.15 -12.54
C PHE A 79 13.97 6.54 -13.52
N ARG A 80 14.42 5.80 -14.53
CA ARG A 80 13.52 5.07 -15.45
C ARG A 80 12.95 3.80 -14.84
N VAL A 81 13.71 3.15 -13.95
CA VAL A 81 13.32 1.86 -13.36
C VAL A 81 12.79 1.97 -11.93
N LEU A 82 13.16 3.04 -11.22
CA LEU A 82 12.69 3.38 -9.88
C LEU A 82 11.95 4.71 -9.91
N LYS A 83 10.71 4.71 -9.41
CA LYS A 83 10.01 5.93 -9.01
C LYS A 83 10.00 6.02 -7.50
N PHE A 84 10.32 7.18 -6.97
CA PHE A 84 10.35 7.40 -5.52
C PHE A 84 9.71 8.72 -5.12
N LEU A 85 9.31 8.78 -3.86
CA LEU A 85 8.73 9.96 -3.22
C LEU A 85 9.49 10.25 -1.91
N PRO A 86 9.99 11.48 -1.70
CA PRO A 86 10.49 11.89 -0.39
C PRO A 86 9.42 11.74 0.70
N VAL A 87 9.76 11.06 1.78
CA VAL A 87 8.92 10.97 2.98
C VAL A 87 9.43 11.97 4.01
N THR A 88 8.59 12.92 4.38
CA THR A 88 8.91 13.93 5.40
C THR A 88 8.21 13.66 6.73
N ILE A 89 8.91 13.99 7.80
CA ILE A 89 8.41 14.07 9.17
C ILE A 89 8.85 15.41 9.73
N ASP A 90 7.91 16.21 10.21
CA ASP A 90 8.16 17.56 10.76
C ASP A 90 8.97 18.46 9.82
N GLY A 91 8.70 18.36 8.52
CA GLY A 91 9.39 19.13 7.48
C GLY A 91 10.79 18.61 7.10
N GLN A 92 11.31 17.60 7.80
CA GLN A 92 12.58 16.95 7.49
C GLN A 92 12.37 15.68 6.68
N ILE A 93 13.19 15.45 5.66
CA ILE A 93 13.08 14.24 4.85
C ILE A 93 13.80 13.10 5.56
N VAL A 94 13.03 12.05 5.89
CA VAL A 94 13.50 10.88 6.64
C VAL A 94 13.79 9.67 5.76
N GLY A 95 13.41 9.71 4.48
CA GLY A 95 13.65 8.63 3.54
C GLY A 95 12.98 8.81 2.17
N LEU A 96 13.12 7.80 1.32
CA LEU A 96 12.54 7.71 -0.02
C LEU A 96 11.63 6.49 -0.13
N ARG A 97 10.33 6.71 -0.32
CA ARG A 97 9.40 5.61 -0.58
C ARG A 97 9.45 5.23 -2.06
N LEU A 98 9.71 3.95 -2.35
CA LEU A 98 9.67 3.40 -3.70
C LEU A 98 8.21 3.27 -4.13
N LEU A 99 7.77 4.11 -5.07
CA LEU A 99 6.44 4.03 -5.66
C LEU A 99 6.35 2.91 -6.69
N GLN A 100 7.45 2.70 -7.42
CA GLN A 100 7.52 1.70 -8.47
C GLN A 100 8.93 1.15 -8.54
N VAL A 101 9.04 -0.18 -8.52
CA VAL A 101 10.24 -0.93 -8.88
C VAL A 101 9.90 -1.81 -10.08
N LYS A 102 10.52 -1.56 -11.24
CA LYS A 102 10.25 -2.36 -12.44
C LYS A 102 10.74 -3.81 -12.22
N GLU A 103 9.90 -4.79 -12.51
CA GLU A 103 10.22 -6.21 -12.30
C GLU A 103 11.46 -6.66 -13.07
N SER A 104 11.67 -6.10 -14.26
CA SER A 104 12.84 -6.36 -15.12
C SER A 104 14.11 -5.62 -14.68
N SER A 105 14.15 -5.04 -13.48
CA SER A 105 15.28 -4.21 -13.03
C SER A 105 16.15 -4.97 -12.03
N LEU A 106 17.44 -4.66 -12.05
CA LEU A 106 18.39 -5.15 -11.07
C LEU A 106 17.89 -4.91 -9.63
N PHE A 107 17.23 -3.78 -9.36
CA PHE A 107 16.71 -3.46 -8.03
C PHE A 107 15.63 -4.44 -7.56
N HIS A 108 14.77 -4.89 -8.47
CA HIS A 108 13.78 -5.92 -8.18
C HIS A 108 14.45 -7.26 -7.91
N ASP A 109 15.45 -7.64 -8.71
CA ASP A 109 16.22 -8.87 -8.55
C ASP A 109 17.03 -8.88 -7.24
N LEU A 110 17.50 -7.71 -6.82
CA LEU A 110 18.16 -7.48 -5.54
C LEU A 110 17.18 -7.49 -4.34
N GLY A 111 15.88 -7.60 -4.57
CA GLY A 111 14.89 -7.78 -3.53
C GLY A 111 14.14 -6.51 -3.11
N LEU A 112 14.38 -5.35 -3.73
CA LEU A 112 13.57 -4.15 -3.50
C LEU A 112 12.17 -4.33 -4.11
N ARG A 113 11.17 -3.73 -3.47
CA ARG A 113 9.77 -3.83 -3.87
C ARG A 113 9.11 -2.46 -3.84
N SER A 114 8.07 -2.29 -4.66
CA SER A 114 7.19 -1.14 -4.58
C SER A 114 6.55 -1.10 -3.19
N GLY A 115 6.57 0.07 -2.55
CA GLY A 115 6.11 0.28 -1.17
C GLY A 115 7.24 0.41 -0.15
N ASP A 116 8.44 -0.09 -0.45
CA ASP A 116 9.61 0.00 0.42
C ASP A 116 9.98 1.45 0.74
N LEU A 117 10.43 1.71 1.96
CA LEU A 117 10.95 3.00 2.38
C LEU A 117 12.46 2.91 2.61
N ILE A 118 13.23 3.47 1.71
CA ILE A 118 14.68 3.59 1.85
C ILE A 118 14.99 4.67 2.88
N ARG A 119 15.70 4.31 3.95
CA ARG A 119 16.19 5.20 5.00
C ARG A 119 17.71 5.32 4.88
N VAL A 120 18.23 6.52 5.12
CA VAL A 120 19.67 6.75 5.23
C VAL A 120 19.94 7.54 6.49
N ARG A 121 21.07 7.22 7.12
CA ARG A 121 21.52 7.80 8.38
C ARG A 121 21.71 9.32 8.28
N ASP A 122 22.27 9.78 7.16
CA ASP A 122 22.56 11.19 6.91
C ASP A 122 21.79 11.71 5.69
N SER A 123 20.88 12.65 5.92
CA SER A 123 20.03 13.28 4.88
C SER A 123 20.82 14.13 3.87
N ALA A 124 22.09 14.42 4.13
CA ALA A 124 22.96 15.28 3.32
C ALA A 124 23.48 14.63 2.02
N GLY A 125 23.37 13.30 1.86
CA GLY A 125 23.98 12.56 0.75
C GLY A 125 23.01 11.85 -0.20
N LEU A 126 21.72 11.82 0.12
CA LEU A 126 20.73 10.94 -0.51
C LEU A 126 20.11 11.48 -1.81
N TRP A 127 20.31 12.75 -2.08
CA TRP A 127 19.61 13.44 -3.17
C TRP A 127 20.40 13.28 -4.46
N PRO A 128 19.87 12.55 -5.46
CA PRO A 128 20.20 12.89 -6.83
C PRO A 128 19.67 14.30 -7.08
N THR A 129 20.54 15.30 -7.02
CA THR A 129 20.22 16.63 -7.53
C THR A 129 20.21 16.54 -9.06
N GLN A 130 19.34 17.29 -9.74
CA GLN A 130 19.37 17.32 -11.23
C GLN A 130 20.76 17.72 -11.77
N GLU A 131 21.54 18.44 -10.96
CA GLU A 131 22.88 18.92 -11.28
C GLU A 131 24.00 17.95 -10.88
N GLY A 132 23.69 16.84 -10.21
CA GLY A 132 24.68 15.90 -9.73
C GLY A 132 24.25 14.46 -9.98
N HIS A 133 25.02 13.74 -10.79
CA HIS A 133 24.95 12.28 -10.99
C HIS A 133 25.24 11.49 -9.70
N ARG A 134 24.67 11.89 -8.55
CA ARG A 134 24.86 11.22 -7.27
C ARG A 134 24.04 9.94 -7.29
N LEU A 135 24.79 8.86 -7.21
CA LEU A 135 24.34 7.48 -7.21
C LEU A 135 23.56 7.17 -5.94
N ILE A 136 22.62 6.21 -5.99
CA ILE A 136 21.99 5.68 -4.77
C ILE A 136 23.12 5.12 -3.88
N PRO A 137 23.33 5.67 -2.67
CA PRO A 137 24.38 5.22 -1.78
C PRO A 137 24.23 3.72 -1.46
N GLY A 138 25.34 2.98 -1.51
CA GLY A 138 25.43 1.57 -1.15
C GLY A 138 25.23 0.57 -2.29
N ILE A 139 24.49 0.92 -3.36
CA ILE A 139 24.31 0.00 -4.52
C ILE A 139 25.29 0.33 -5.64
N CYS A 140 25.49 1.62 -5.90
CA CYS A 140 26.22 2.11 -7.07
C CYS A 140 27.54 2.81 -6.71
N ASN A 141 27.85 2.94 -5.43
CA ASN A 141 29.15 3.34 -4.93
C ASN A 141 29.62 2.34 -3.88
N GLU A 142 30.94 2.20 -3.70
CA GLU A 142 31.56 1.50 -2.56
C GLU A 142 31.34 2.31 -1.27
N SER A 143 30.11 2.74 -0.99
CA SER A 143 29.79 3.37 0.28
C SER A 143 29.90 2.31 1.37
N PRO A 144 30.71 2.54 2.42
CA PRO A 144 30.81 1.63 3.55
C PRO A 144 29.52 1.58 4.39
N HIS A 145 28.54 2.45 4.09
CA HIS A 145 27.30 2.55 4.84
C HIS A 145 26.23 1.59 4.30
N PRO A 146 25.63 0.75 5.16
CA PRO A 146 24.50 -0.09 4.78
C PRO A 146 23.30 0.80 4.40
N LEU A 147 22.57 0.37 3.38
CA LEU A 147 21.28 0.93 3.03
C LEU A 147 20.25 0.39 4.03
N TYR A 148 19.32 1.20 4.52
CA TYR A 148 18.23 0.69 5.36
C TYR A 148 16.94 0.71 4.56
N VAL A 149 16.19 -0.39 4.61
CA VAL A 149 14.91 -0.52 3.89
C VAL A 149 13.84 -0.87 4.90
N GLU A 150 12.82 -0.05 5.01
CA GLU A 150 11.65 -0.31 5.84
C GLU A 150 10.52 -0.91 4.98
N ARG A 151 10.04 -2.10 5.33
CA ARG A 151 8.98 -2.84 4.64
C ARG A 151 8.05 -3.46 5.67
N GLY A 152 6.75 -3.22 5.54
CA GLY A 152 5.76 -3.81 6.44
C GLY A 152 5.93 -3.45 7.92
N GLY A 153 6.58 -2.32 8.22
CA GLY A 153 6.89 -1.90 9.59
C GLY A 153 8.16 -2.51 10.18
N GLU A 154 8.92 -3.29 9.41
CA GLU A 154 10.23 -3.80 9.81
C GLU A 154 11.34 -3.06 9.05
N VAL A 155 12.46 -2.79 9.73
CA VAL A 155 13.65 -2.18 9.11
C VAL A 155 14.65 -3.28 8.82
N TYR A 156 15.13 -3.33 7.57
CA TYR A 156 16.14 -4.26 7.11
C TYR A 156 17.43 -3.49 6.81
N SER A 157 18.56 -3.99 7.31
CA SER A 157 19.88 -3.56 6.88
C SER A 157 20.22 -4.29 5.59
N VAL A 158 20.47 -3.52 4.56
CA VAL A 158 20.85 -3.97 3.23
C VAL A 158 22.35 -3.78 3.06
N LYS A 159 23.07 -4.90 3.08
CA LYS A 159 24.49 -4.93 2.76
C LYS A 159 24.67 -5.41 1.32
N VAL A 160 25.26 -4.55 0.51
CA VAL A 160 25.67 -4.89 -0.86
C VAL A 160 27.11 -5.39 -0.78
N VAL A 161 27.32 -6.65 -1.12
CA VAL A 161 28.66 -7.24 -1.23
C VAL A 161 28.96 -7.42 -2.70
N ILE A 162 29.99 -6.72 -3.16
CA ILE A 162 30.53 -6.84 -4.51
C ILE A 162 31.73 -7.79 -4.42
N SER A 163 31.67 -8.92 -5.12
CA SER A 163 32.76 -9.92 -5.14
C SER A 163 33.19 -10.20 -6.59
N GLY A 164 34.52 -10.23 -6.82
CA GLY A 164 35.14 -10.43 -8.13
C GLY A 164 36.57 -9.87 -8.21
N ALA A 165 37.31 -10.20 -9.28
CA ALA A 165 38.75 -9.92 -9.47
C ALA A 165 39.14 -8.42 -9.59
N ALA A 166 38.22 -7.50 -9.34
CA ALA A 166 38.45 -6.05 -9.36
C ALA A 166 37.68 -5.38 -8.21
N ALA A 167 37.99 -5.73 -6.95
CA ALA A 167 37.48 -5.06 -5.75
C ALA A 167 38.00 -3.61 -5.56
N SER A 168 38.38 -2.96 -6.65
CA SER A 168 38.74 -1.55 -6.74
C SER A 168 37.88 -0.94 -7.86
N TRP A 169 36.61 -0.69 -7.57
CA TRP A 169 35.72 0.04 -8.45
C TRP A 169 36.25 1.48 -8.63
N PRO A 170 36.20 2.10 -9.82
CA PRO A 170 36.76 3.43 -9.97
C PRO A 170 35.96 4.43 -9.14
N ALA A 171 36.53 4.86 -8.03
CA ALA A 171 36.19 6.11 -7.39
C ALA A 171 36.39 7.22 -8.44
N SER A 172 35.31 7.89 -8.81
CA SER A 172 35.22 8.97 -9.80
C SER A 172 35.32 8.57 -11.29
N ARG A 173 34.22 8.77 -12.03
CA ARG A 173 34.32 9.07 -13.47
C ARG A 173 35.10 10.38 -13.59
N PRO A 174 36.18 10.47 -14.39
CA PRO A 174 36.74 11.78 -14.71
C PRO A 174 35.66 12.63 -15.38
N ALA A 175 35.53 13.88 -14.93
CA ALA A 175 34.59 14.83 -15.51
C ALA A 175 34.80 14.89 -17.03
N LYS A 176 33.69 14.95 -17.79
CA LYS A 176 33.60 14.86 -19.26
C LYS A 176 34.33 15.97 -20.06
N ASN A 177 35.33 16.64 -19.48
CA ASN A 177 36.11 17.70 -20.11
C ASN A 177 37.56 17.25 -20.35
N SER A 178 37.79 16.29 -21.25
CA SER A 178 39.09 16.05 -21.87
C SER A 178 38.88 15.23 -23.16
N GLN A 179 39.39 15.76 -24.26
CA GLN A 179 39.24 15.22 -25.62
C GLN A 179 39.80 13.80 -25.75
N GLU A 180 39.04 12.99 -26.50
CA GLU A 180 39.40 11.81 -27.29
C GLU A 180 40.85 11.34 -27.23
N ALA A 181 41.05 10.23 -26.52
CA ALA A 181 41.96 9.17 -26.94
C ALA A 181 41.15 7.87 -26.95
N GLU A 182 40.99 7.25 -28.12
CA GLU A 182 40.31 5.96 -28.25
C GLU A 182 41.08 4.88 -27.46
N PRO A 183 40.43 4.19 -26.49
CA PRO A 183 41.03 3.03 -25.87
C PRO A 183 40.91 1.83 -26.83
N THR A 184 42.06 1.35 -27.29
CA THR A 184 42.17 0.13 -28.09
C THR A 184 41.76 -1.11 -27.28
N HIS A 185 41.08 -2.00 -27.99
CA HIS A 185 40.40 -3.21 -27.51
C HIS A 185 41.16 -4.07 -26.49
N SER A 186 40.59 -4.17 -25.29
CA SER A 186 40.48 -5.43 -24.55
C SER A 186 39.22 -5.37 -23.70
N ALA A 187 38.12 -5.90 -24.25
CA ALA A 187 36.85 -6.03 -23.56
C ALA A 187 36.96 -7.15 -22.52
N ASP A 188 37.50 -6.78 -21.37
CA ASP A 188 37.54 -7.65 -20.20
C ASP A 188 36.11 -7.81 -19.68
N SER A 189 35.43 -8.86 -20.14
CA SER A 189 34.09 -9.27 -19.71
C SER A 189 34.17 -9.88 -18.31
N ARG A 190 34.55 -9.04 -17.34
CA ARG A 190 34.73 -9.45 -15.96
C ARG A 190 33.36 -9.55 -15.30
N THR A 191 33.02 -10.74 -14.84
CA THR A 191 31.80 -11.00 -14.09
C THR A 191 31.95 -10.48 -12.67
N ILE A 192 30.99 -9.67 -12.24
CA ILE A 192 30.85 -9.17 -10.88
C ILE A 192 29.64 -9.85 -10.26
N THR A 193 29.83 -10.37 -9.05
CA THR A 193 28.72 -10.88 -8.25
C THR A 193 28.30 -9.82 -7.24
N ILE A 194 27.03 -9.41 -7.31
CA ILE A 194 26.39 -8.56 -6.32
C ILE A 194 25.49 -9.44 -5.48
N SER A 195 25.75 -9.52 -4.18
CA SER A 195 24.81 -10.12 -3.24
C SER A 195 24.24 -9.05 -2.33
N LEU A 196 22.91 -9.03 -2.25
CA LEU A 196 22.16 -8.21 -1.30
C LEU A 196 21.71 -9.11 -0.16
N GLN A 197 22.20 -8.80 1.04
CA GLN A 197 21.76 -9.45 2.26
C GLN A 197 20.84 -8.50 3.01
N MET A 198 19.54 -8.81 3.06
CA MET A 198 18.58 -8.13 3.93
C MET A 198 18.58 -8.85 5.27
N VAL A 199 19.07 -8.18 6.30
CA VAL A 199 19.01 -8.69 7.68
C VAL A 199 18.01 -7.80 8.43
N PRO A 200 16.97 -8.35 9.06
CA PRO A 200 16.10 -7.55 9.91
C PRO A 200 16.98 -6.91 10.99
N VAL A 201 16.84 -5.59 11.13
CA VAL A 201 17.40 -4.86 12.26
C VAL A 201 16.47 -5.13 13.44
N SER A 202 16.39 -6.39 13.84
CA SER A 202 15.77 -6.74 15.10
C SER A 202 16.48 -5.93 16.17
N VAL A 203 15.71 -5.23 17.00
CA VAL A 203 16.18 -4.51 18.20
C VAL A 203 16.76 -5.55 19.16
N THR A 204 17.92 -6.10 18.83
CA THR A 204 18.60 -7.12 19.62
C THR A 204 19.30 -6.39 20.73
N LYS A 205 18.69 -6.46 21.92
CA LYS A 205 19.20 -5.96 23.21
C LYS A 205 20.52 -6.61 23.67
N THR A 206 21.28 -7.26 22.79
CA THR A 206 22.29 -8.26 23.18
C THR A 206 23.63 -8.10 22.49
N ASP A 207 23.99 -6.90 22.03
CA ASP A 207 25.41 -6.54 21.87
C ASP A 207 25.79 -5.49 22.93
N PRO A 208 26.51 -5.86 24.01
CA PRO A 208 26.89 -4.93 25.07
C PRO A 208 27.93 -3.89 24.64
N ASP A 209 28.53 -4.03 23.44
CA ASP A 209 29.46 -3.06 22.83
C ASP A 209 28.79 -2.21 21.73
N SER A 210 27.50 -2.41 21.48
CA SER A 210 26.69 -1.62 20.56
C SER A 210 25.90 -0.55 21.33
N THR A 211 26.56 0.55 21.69
CA THR A 211 25.89 1.79 22.12
C THR A 211 25.18 2.52 20.96
N MET A 212 24.79 1.81 19.90
CA MET A 212 23.85 2.36 18.94
C MET A 212 22.45 2.21 19.54
N GLU A 213 21.90 3.33 20.03
CA GLU A 213 20.45 3.48 20.15
C GLU A 213 19.76 2.95 18.89
N PRO A 214 18.54 2.39 18.97
CA PRO A 214 17.78 2.00 17.79
C PRO A 214 17.49 3.24 16.94
N LEU A 215 18.42 3.57 16.05
CA LEU A 215 18.46 4.78 15.22
C LEU A 215 17.28 4.88 14.25
N PHE A 216 16.51 3.81 14.12
CA PHE A 216 15.37 3.71 13.23
C PHE A 216 14.23 2.94 13.91
N SER A 217 13.50 3.58 14.83
CA SER A 217 12.13 3.13 15.13
C SER A 217 11.35 3.07 13.82
N PRO A 218 10.60 1.99 13.52
CA PRO A 218 9.74 1.93 12.35
C PRO A 218 8.88 3.19 12.30
N LEU A 219 8.97 3.94 11.20
CA LEU A 219 8.28 5.23 11.09
C LEU A 219 6.76 5.04 11.15
N ASP A 220 6.32 3.82 10.83
CA ASP A 220 4.94 3.43 10.69
C ASP A 220 4.64 2.13 11.47
N SER A 221 5.03 2.05 12.75
CA SER A 221 4.56 0.95 13.61
C SER A 221 3.04 0.97 13.75
N ALA A 222 2.44 -0.21 13.82
CA ALA A 222 1.03 -0.39 14.13
C ALA A 222 0.87 -1.03 15.50
N ASP A 223 0.08 -0.40 16.36
CA ASP A 223 -0.34 -1.01 17.62
C ASP A 223 -1.18 -2.25 17.32
N SER A 224 -1.09 -3.28 18.18
CA SER A 224 -1.80 -4.55 17.99
C SER A 224 -3.32 -4.41 18.02
N ASP A 225 -3.83 -3.31 18.57
CA ASP A 225 -5.26 -2.97 18.66
C ASP A 225 -5.75 -2.13 17.47
N ASN A 226 -4.87 -1.77 16.53
CA ASN A 226 -5.27 -1.02 15.35
C ASN A 226 -6.20 -1.85 14.45
N PRO A 227 -7.25 -1.23 13.88
CA PRO A 227 -8.11 -1.91 12.93
C PRO A 227 -7.32 -2.37 11.70
N VAL A 228 -7.73 -3.50 11.10
CA VAL A 228 -7.11 -4.05 9.89
C VAL A 228 -7.62 -3.32 8.66
N ASN A 229 -6.71 -2.88 7.79
CA ASN A 229 -7.06 -2.30 6.51
C ASN A 229 -7.57 -3.41 5.56
N PRO A 230 -8.80 -3.30 5.03
CA PRO A 230 -9.38 -4.34 4.19
C PRO A 230 -8.70 -4.50 2.82
N LYS A 231 -7.95 -3.49 2.34
CA LYS A 231 -7.20 -3.57 1.07
C LYS A 231 -5.87 -4.31 1.25
N THR A 232 -5.14 -4.03 2.32
CA THR A 232 -3.79 -4.57 2.53
C THR A 232 -3.74 -5.79 3.42
N GLY A 233 -4.80 -6.04 4.21
CA GLY A 233 -4.81 -7.09 5.24
C GLY A 233 -3.92 -6.80 6.44
N GLN A 234 -3.26 -5.63 6.46
CA GLN A 234 -2.38 -5.20 7.55
C GLN A 234 -3.10 -4.19 8.46
N PRO A 235 -2.80 -4.16 9.77
CA PRO A 235 -3.27 -3.10 10.65
C PRO A 235 -2.91 -1.72 10.12
N TYR A 236 -3.79 -0.73 10.30
CA TYR A 236 -3.45 0.66 10.04
C TYR A 236 -2.28 1.09 10.93
N THR A 237 -1.43 1.96 10.42
CA THR A 237 -0.27 2.47 11.18
C THR A 237 -0.74 3.49 12.22
N ASN A 238 0.05 3.71 13.27
CA ASN A 238 -0.28 4.70 14.31
C ASN A 238 -0.42 6.12 13.74
N ARG A 239 0.34 6.43 12.68
CA ARG A 239 0.21 7.67 11.93
C ARG A 239 -1.12 7.78 11.22
N GLN A 240 -1.56 6.74 10.52
CA GLN A 240 -2.87 6.68 9.87
C GLN A 240 -3.99 6.83 10.90
N MET A 241 -3.85 6.18 12.08
CA MET A 241 -4.79 6.32 13.18
C MET A 241 -4.94 7.77 13.66
N LYS A 242 -3.85 8.52 13.79
CA LYS A 242 -3.91 9.97 14.12
C LYS A 242 -4.66 10.78 13.06
N GLN A 243 -4.50 10.45 11.78
CA GLN A 243 -5.26 11.10 10.71
C GLN A 243 -6.76 10.78 10.80
N PHE A 244 -7.11 9.54 11.13
CA PHE A 244 -8.50 9.16 11.41
C PHE A 244 -9.09 9.87 12.62
N ASP A 245 -8.32 10.06 13.70
CA ASP A 245 -8.77 10.81 14.86
C ASP A 245 -9.12 12.26 14.49
N ALA A 246 -8.29 12.90 13.64
CA ALA A 246 -8.56 14.24 13.13
C ALA A 246 -9.83 14.31 12.26
N LEU A 247 -10.10 13.27 11.46
CA LEU A 247 -11.33 13.18 10.67
C LEU A 247 -12.56 12.91 11.55
N ARG A 248 -12.47 12.03 12.56
CA ARG A 248 -13.56 11.77 13.52
C ARG A 248 -13.95 13.00 14.32
N LYS A 249 -13.00 13.88 14.65
CA LYS A 249 -13.32 15.18 15.26
C LYS A 249 -14.21 16.06 14.37
N LYS A 250 -14.13 15.91 13.04
CA LYS A 250 -14.98 16.64 12.08
C LYS A 250 -16.28 15.92 11.77
N PHE A 251 -16.25 14.59 11.80
CA PHE A 251 -17.36 13.72 11.47
C PHE A 251 -17.58 12.70 12.60
N PRO A 252 -18.09 13.15 13.77
CA PRO A 252 -18.17 12.31 14.97
C PRO A 252 -19.09 11.10 14.78
N GLU A 253 -20.16 11.25 14.01
CA GLU A 253 -21.16 10.21 13.75
C GLU A 253 -20.82 9.30 12.56
N ASN A 254 -19.68 9.53 11.89
CA ASN A 254 -19.37 8.80 10.67
C ASN A 254 -18.79 7.41 10.99
N THR A 255 -19.55 6.38 10.64
CA THR A 255 -19.27 4.98 10.97
C THR A 255 -18.19 4.35 10.09
N VAL A 256 -17.82 5.00 8.98
CA VAL A 256 -16.88 4.45 7.99
C VAL A 256 -15.44 4.72 8.40
N ILE A 257 -15.19 5.76 9.21
CA ILE A 257 -13.84 6.12 9.63
C ILE A 257 -13.31 5.06 10.60
N PRO A 258 -12.17 4.40 10.29
CA PRO A 258 -11.59 3.42 11.18
C PRO A 258 -11.30 3.97 12.59
N ARG A 259 -11.66 3.18 13.59
CA ARG A 259 -11.42 3.48 15.01
C ARG A 259 -10.98 2.22 15.75
N ARG A 260 -10.17 2.42 16.79
CA ARG A 260 -9.95 1.39 17.82
C ARG A 260 -11.28 1.20 18.54
N LEU A 261 -11.72 -0.04 18.66
CA LEU A 261 -12.92 -0.40 19.42
C LEU A 261 -12.46 -0.99 20.74
N SER A 262 -13.12 -0.61 21.83
CA SER A 262 -12.99 -1.33 23.09
C SER A 262 -13.53 -2.77 22.93
N GLN A 263 -13.20 -3.65 23.87
CA GLN A 263 -13.73 -5.02 23.86
C GLN A 263 -15.27 -5.04 23.92
N GLU A 264 -15.86 -4.11 24.68
CA GLU A 264 -17.31 -3.96 24.80
C GLU A 264 -17.93 -3.47 23.48
N GLU A 265 -17.34 -2.44 22.85
CA GLU A 265 -17.82 -1.93 21.56
C GLU A 265 -17.68 -2.98 20.45
N LYS A 266 -16.63 -3.80 20.49
CA LYS A 266 -16.44 -4.89 19.54
C LYS A 266 -17.54 -5.95 19.70
N ALA A 267 -17.85 -6.35 20.93
CA ALA A 267 -18.95 -7.28 21.20
C ALA A 267 -20.31 -6.71 20.78
N ALA A 268 -20.56 -5.42 21.04
CA ALA A 268 -21.78 -4.74 20.60
C ALA A 268 -21.90 -4.71 19.06
N LYS A 269 -20.78 -4.46 18.36
CA LYS A 269 -20.73 -4.51 16.90
C LYS A 269 -21.01 -5.91 16.36
N GLU A 270 -20.42 -6.95 16.95
CA GLU A 270 -20.67 -8.35 16.56
C GLU A 270 -22.14 -8.74 16.77
N LEU A 271 -22.77 -8.28 17.87
CA LEU A 271 -24.20 -8.47 18.11
C LEU A 271 -25.07 -7.75 17.07
N LEU A 272 -24.73 -6.51 16.73
CA LEU A 272 -25.43 -5.76 15.69
C LEU A 272 -25.30 -6.44 14.33
N GLU A 273 -24.11 -6.91 13.96
CA GLU A 273 -23.89 -7.64 12.71
C GLU A 273 -24.68 -8.95 12.66
N ALA A 274 -24.73 -9.71 13.76
CA ALA A 274 -25.56 -10.91 13.87
C ALA A 274 -27.05 -10.59 13.76
N ARG A 275 -27.51 -9.48 14.35
CA ARG A 275 -28.90 -8.99 14.23
C ARG A 275 -29.24 -8.63 12.79
N MET A 276 -28.36 -7.90 12.10
CA MET A 276 -28.55 -7.53 10.69
C MET A 276 -28.57 -8.76 9.77
N SER A 277 -27.71 -9.75 10.02
CA SER A 277 -27.72 -11.02 9.29
C SER A 277 -29.04 -11.78 9.46
N LYS A 278 -29.57 -11.83 10.69
CA LYS A 278 -30.86 -12.47 10.96
C LYS A 278 -32.01 -11.78 10.23
N ILE A 279 -32.04 -10.45 10.23
CA ILE A 279 -33.07 -9.68 9.50
C ILE A 279 -32.95 -9.92 7.98
N GLU A 280 -31.73 -10.02 7.45
CA GLU A 280 -31.50 -10.36 6.04
C GLU A 280 -32.08 -11.73 5.66
N ASP A 281 -31.89 -12.75 6.49
CA ASP A 281 -32.51 -14.06 6.29
C ASP A 281 -34.04 -14.00 6.35
N GLN A 282 -34.61 -13.21 7.27
CA GLN A 282 -36.05 -13.00 7.38
C GLN A 282 -36.63 -12.23 6.18
N LEU A 283 -35.88 -11.28 5.62
CA LEU A 283 -36.24 -10.56 4.38
C LEU A 283 -36.35 -11.53 3.20
N LEU A 284 -35.39 -12.44 3.05
CA LEU A 284 -35.41 -13.46 2.00
C LEU A 284 -36.59 -14.43 2.14
N ASN A 285 -36.93 -14.79 3.38
CA ASN A 285 -38.04 -15.69 3.69
C ASN A 285 -39.41 -14.99 3.78
N LYS A 286 -39.46 -13.66 3.63
CA LYS A 286 -40.67 -12.83 3.77
C LYS A 286 -41.37 -12.96 5.14
N THR A 287 -40.59 -13.18 6.20
CA THR A 287 -41.10 -13.32 7.57
C THR A 287 -40.71 -12.13 8.46
N VAL A 288 -40.27 -11.03 7.87
CA VAL A 288 -39.72 -9.86 8.57
C VAL A 288 -40.82 -8.88 8.97
N SER A 289 -40.68 -8.25 10.14
CA SER A 289 -41.59 -7.17 10.56
C SER A 289 -41.27 -5.87 9.84
N CYS A 290 -42.24 -4.96 9.73
CA CYS A 290 -41.99 -3.65 9.10
C CYS A 290 -40.94 -2.80 9.85
N GLU A 291 -40.83 -2.97 11.17
CA GLU A 291 -39.79 -2.34 11.98
C GLU A 291 -38.40 -2.90 11.64
N GLU A 292 -38.27 -4.21 11.53
CA GLU A 292 -37.02 -4.89 11.14
C GLU A 292 -36.57 -4.50 9.74
N VAL A 293 -37.50 -4.33 8.79
CA VAL A 293 -37.20 -3.79 7.45
C VAL A 293 -36.56 -2.41 7.58
N ASN A 294 -37.14 -1.52 8.37
CA ASN A 294 -36.59 -0.18 8.59
C ASN A 294 -35.21 -0.24 9.25
N GLU A 295 -35.06 -1.01 10.32
CA GLU A 295 -33.79 -1.22 11.05
C GLU A 295 -32.66 -1.64 10.08
N TYR A 296 -32.91 -2.65 9.25
CA TYR A 296 -31.93 -3.16 8.30
C TYR A 296 -31.54 -2.15 7.22
N TYR A 297 -32.53 -1.48 6.62
CA TYR A 297 -32.26 -0.52 5.55
C TYR A 297 -31.64 0.77 6.09
N ASP A 298 -32.03 1.25 7.27
CA ASP A 298 -31.40 2.40 7.91
C ASP A 298 -29.93 2.12 8.20
N TYR A 299 -29.60 0.92 8.70
CA TYR A 299 -28.22 0.47 8.88
C TYR A 299 -27.41 0.47 7.56
N LYS A 300 -27.93 -0.15 6.49
CA LYS A 300 -27.22 -0.20 5.18
C LYS A 300 -27.09 1.18 4.53
N GLN A 301 -28.11 2.02 4.67
CA GLN A 301 -28.12 3.37 4.13
C GLN A 301 -27.12 4.26 4.88
N GLN A 302 -26.99 4.15 6.21
CA GLN A 302 -26.05 4.94 7.01
C GLN A 302 -24.62 4.79 6.50
N PHE A 303 -24.16 3.56 6.30
CA PHE A 303 -22.82 3.31 5.73
C PHE A 303 -22.61 4.00 4.37
N THR A 304 -23.65 4.04 3.53
CA THR A 304 -23.58 4.68 2.21
C THR A 304 -23.57 6.20 2.32
N ARG A 305 -24.38 6.78 3.23
CA ARG A 305 -24.41 8.23 3.52
C ARG A 305 -23.07 8.72 4.06
N ASP A 306 -22.50 7.99 5.01
CA ASP A 306 -21.20 8.28 5.61
C ASP A 306 -20.07 8.29 4.59
N ARG A 307 -20.13 7.40 3.60
CA ARG A 307 -19.18 7.38 2.49
C ARG A 307 -19.33 8.60 1.58
N ILE A 308 -20.57 8.97 1.23
CA ILE A 308 -20.84 10.16 0.41
C ILE A 308 -20.30 11.40 1.11
N GLN A 309 -20.56 11.56 2.41
CA GLN A 309 -20.09 12.70 3.21
C GLN A 309 -18.58 12.88 3.11
N LEU A 310 -17.82 11.78 3.22
CA LEU A 310 -16.36 11.85 3.19
C LEU A 310 -15.81 12.08 1.78
N ILE A 311 -16.43 11.52 0.75
CA ILE A 311 -16.08 11.81 -0.65
C ILE A 311 -16.34 13.29 -0.97
N GLU A 312 -17.47 13.83 -0.54
CA GLU A 312 -17.81 15.24 -0.74
C GLU A 312 -16.85 16.16 0.00
N TYR A 313 -16.44 15.81 1.22
CA TYR A 313 -15.39 16.55 1.94
C TYR A 313 -14.07 16.58 1.15
N VAL A 314 -13.63 15.44 0.60
CA VAL A 314 -12.40 15.37 -0.21
C VAL A 314 -12.51 16.22 -1.47
N LEU A 315 -13.65 16.17 -2.18
CA LEU A 315 -13.90 16.98 -3.37
C LEU A 315 -13.92 18.48 -3.04
N ASN A 316 -14.57 18.89 -1.95
CA ASN A 316 -14.70 20.29 -1.56
C ASN A 316 -13.40 20.89 -1.04
N LYS A 317 -12.54 20.08 -0.41
CA LYS A 317 -11.20 20.48 0.03
C LYS A 317 -10.14 20.38 -1.06
N SER A 318 -10.48 19.84 -2.22
CA SER A 318 -9.50 19.65 -3.29
C SER A 318 -9.14 20.99 -3.94
N ASP A 319 -8.04 21.58 -3.49
CA ASP A 319 -7.45 22.75 -4.14
C ASP A 319 -7.00 22.41 -5.59
N ALA A 320 -6.44 23.38 -6.31
CA ALA A 320 -5.83 23.20 -7.63
C ALA A 320 -4.74 22.10 -7.70
N SER A 321 -4.34 21.51 -6.57
CA SER A 321 -3.37 20.42 -6.46
C SER A 321 -3.95 19.03 -6.76
N MET A 322 -5.28 18.85 -6.72
CA MET A 322 -5.89 17.57 -7.12
C MET A 322 -5.97 17.48 -8.65
N SER A 323 -5.42 16.40 -9.21
CA SER A 323 -5.49 16.17 -10.65
C SER A 323 -6.93 15.96 -11.10
N GLU A 324 -7.25 16.40 -12.31
CA GLU A 324 -8.59 16.28 -12.87
C GLU A 324 -9.07 14.81 -12.92
N LYS A 325 -8.16 13.89 -13.23
CA LYS A 325 -8.43 12.45 -13.15
C LYS A 325 -8.89 12.01 -11.75
N THR A 326 -8.19 12.45 -10.71
CA THR A 326 -8.52 12.11 -9.32
C THR A 326 -9.89 12.69 -8.94
N ARG A 327 -10.14 13.94 -9.31
CA ARG A 327 -11.43 14.61 -9.10
C ARG A 327 -12.58 13.85 -9.77
N LEU A 328 -12.37 13.40 -11.01
CA LEU A 328 -13.33 12.58 -11.75
C LEU A 328 -13.61 11.24 -11.04
N GLU A 329 -12.56 10.52 -10.61
CA GLU A 329 -12.70 9.25 -9.89
C GLU A 329 -13.52 9.41 -8.59
N PHE A 330 -13.30 10.50 -7.85
CA PHE A 330 -14.10 10.83 -6.67
C PHE A 330 -15.54 11.19 -7.02
N GLY A 331 -15.75 11.98 -8.08
CA GLY A 331 -17.09 12.32 -8.58
C GLY A 331 -17.89 11.08 -8.94
N GLU A 332 -17.30 10.17 -9.71
CA GLU A 332 -17.94 8.90 -10.05
C GLU A 332 -18.23 8.03 -8.82
N ALA A 333 -17.30 7.99 -7.85
CA ALA A 333 -17.50 7.25 -6.61
C ALA A 333 -18.69 7.81 -5.82
N ARG A 334 -18.82 9.14 -5.71
CA ARG A 334 -19.99 9.78 -5.09
C ARG A 334 -21.28 9.38 -5.80
N ASP A 335 -21.30 9.46 -7.14
CA ASP A 335 -22.50 9.23 -7.92
C ASP A 335 -22.92 7.75 -7.93
N ARG A 336 -21.96 6.81 -7.87
CA ARG A 336 -22.24 5.39 -7.62
C ARG A 336 -22.89 5.16 -6.26
N ASN A 337 -22.42 5.85 -5.21
CA ASN A 337 -23.03 5.73 -3.88
C ASN A 337 -24.43 6.33 -3.81
N ARG A 338 -24.68 7.47 -4.48
CA ARG A 338 -26.02 8.05 -4.56
C ARG A 338 -27.02 7.10 -5.22
N ARG A 339 -26.65 6.51 -6.35
CA ARG A 339 -27.47 5.46 -7.01
C ARG A 339 -27.69 4.24 -6.12
N THR A 340 -26.68 3.87 -5.32
CA THR A 340 -26.83 2.78 -4.34
C THR A 340 -27.86 3.14 -3.27
N LEU A 341 -27.82 4.38 -2.75
CA LEU A 341 -28.78 4.86 -1.76
C LEU A 341 -30.22 4.85 -2.30
N GLU A 342 -30.41 5.33 -3.53
CA GLU A 342 -31.70 5.28 -4.23
C GLU A 342 -32.19 3.84 -4.42
N SER A 343 -31.30 2.92 -4.80
CA SER A 343 -31.63 1.51 -4.94
C SER A 343 -32.00 0.86 -3.60
N LEU A 344 -31.32 1.22 -2.51
CA LEU A 344 -31.63 0.74 -1.17
C LEU A 344 -32.99 1.25 -0.71
N GLU A 345 -33.31 2.52 -0.96
CA GLU A 345 -34.61 3.09 -0.64
C GLU A 345 -35.73 2.45 -1.47
N ALA A 346 -35.52 2.26 -2.77
CA ALA A 346 -36.49 1.55 -3.61
C ALA A 346 -36.72 0.10 -3.15
N ALA A 347 -35.68 -0.58 -2.67
CA ALA A 347 -35.80 -1.91 -2.10
C ALA A 347 -36.55 -1.90 -0.76
N ARG A 348 -36.24 -0.95 0.14
CA ARG A 348 -36.98 -0.72 1.39
C ARG A 348 -38.48 -0.58 1.12
N GLN A 349 -38.86 0.29 0.19
CA GLN A 349 -40.27 0.53 -0.16
C GLN A 349 -40.97 -0.71 -0.74
N ARG A 350 -40.24 -1.64 -1.37
CA ARG A 350 -40.80 -2.92 -1.82
C ARG A 350 -41.07 -3.85 -0.65
N PHE A 351 -40.09 -4.04 0.23
CA PHE A 351 -40.26 -4.90 1.40
C PHE A 351 -41.28 -4.37 2.40
N LEU A 352 -41.40 -3.05 2.55
CA LEU A 352 -42.44 -2.43 3.38
C LEU A 352 -43.88 -2.70 2.89
N LYS A 353 -44.08 -3.05 1.62
CA LYS A 353 -45.39 -3.46 1.10
C LYS A 353 -45.71 -4.93 1.40
N GLU A 354 -44.70 -5.73 1.69
CA GLU A 354 -44.81 -7.18 1.90
C GLU A 354 -44.54 -7.58 3.36
N CYS A 355 -44.21 -6.63 4.24
CA CYS A 355 -43.85 -6.90 5.63
C CYS A 355 -45.06 -7.24 6.51
N ILE A 356 -44.79 -7.95 7.60
CA ILE A 356 -45.80 -8.27 8.60
C ILE A 356 -45.99 -7.04 9.50
N THR A 357 -47.20 -6.49 9.51
CA THR A 357 -47.60 -5.47 10.48
C THR A 357 -47.98 -6.15 11.80
N PRO A 358 -47.45 -5.73 12.95
CA PRO A 358 -47.97 -6.19 14.23
C PRO A 358 -49.45 -5.81 14.33
N GLY A 359 -50.30 -6.81 14.58
CA GLY A 359 -51.75 -6.65 14.71
C GLY A 359 -52.19 -6.08 16.04
#